data_AF-A0A8H5EVW0-F1
#
_entry.id   AF-A0A8H5EVW0-F1
#
_cell.length_a   1.000
_cell.length_b   1.000
_cell.length_c   1.000
_cell.angle_alpha   90.00
_cell.angle_beta   90.00
_cell.angle_gamma   90.00
#
_symmetry.space_group_name_H-M   'P 1'
#
loop_
_entity.id
_entity.type
_entity.pdbx_description
1 polymer ?
#
loop_
_entity_poly.entity_id
_entity_poly.type
_entity_poly.pdbx_seq_one_letter_code
_entity_poly.pdbx_strand_id
1 'polypeptide(L)'
;MSFLASNTRSATGDVQEPPPDPEHQDQQREASESDNMLVVPTGMTDDLPAQSKHSSRDVRLVYNALAAVVLGPLPVSDWDGNDYYYMEMLARDLENGVVPLSDLTWDPATGWAGKKAFATEAVCAYMADEWSRVQAGNDEDAKAAVASDHAFLRTIFRLHDKENPFADFDEAQTEV
;
A
#
# COMPACT_ATOMS: atom_id res chain seq x y z
N MET A 1 16.24 61.90 11.87
CA MET A 1 15.91 63.22 11.31
C MET A 1 16.31 63.22 9.83
N SER A 2 15.31 63.19 8.95
CA SER A 2 15.13 64.11 7.81
C SER A 2 16.30 64.60 6.92
N PHE A 3 16.00 64.53 5.60
CA PHE A 3 16.41 65.38 4.45
C PHE A 3 17.73 65.06 3.71
N LEU A 4 17.66 64.59 2.45
CA LEU A 4 17.56 65.32 1.15
C LEU A 4 18.80 66.19 0.88
N ALA A 5 19.36 66.38 -0.32
CA ALA A 5 19.19 65.91 -1.69
C ALA A 5 20.31 66.59 -2.53
N SER A 6 20.63 66.07 -3.71
CA SER A 6 21.06 66.78 -4.95
C SER A 6 21.45 65.70 -5.97
N ASN A 7 20.72 65.37 -7.05
CA ASN A 7 20.13 66.12 -8.18
C ASN A 7 21.16 66.67 -9.20
N THR A 8 21.17 66.06 -10.41
CA THR A 8 21.20 66.67 -11.77
C THR A 8 21.23 65.55 -12.84
N ARG A 9 20.20 65.37 -13.69
CA ARG A 9 20.00 65.88 -15.09
C ARG A 9 21.20 65.61 -16.02
N SER A 10 21.13 65.12 -17.28
CA SER A 10 20.14 65.09 -18.36
C SER A 10 20.59 64.04 -19.41
N ALA A 11 19.69 63.24 -20.01
CA ALA A 11 19.12 63.37 -21.37
C ALA A 11 19.98 62.91 -22.57
N THR A 12 19.26 62.26 -23.51
CA THR A 12 19.48 62.18 -24.97
C THR A 12 20.12 60.89 -25.50
N GLY A 13 19.39 60.19 -26.38
CA GLY A 13 19.98 59.24 -27.32
C GLY A 13 19.07 58.09 -27.76
N ASP A 14 17.99 58.39 -28.48
CA ASP A 14 17.31 57.43 -29.35
C ASP A 14 18.32 56.79 -30.33
N VAL A 15 18.50 55.48 -30.25
CA VAL A 15 19.05 54.68 -31.34
C VAL A 15 17.96 53.69 -31.73
N GLN A 16 17.29 54.04 -32.83
CA GLN A 16 16.29 53.23 -33.48
C GLN A 16 16.98 52.02 -34.12
N GLU A 17 16.83 50.84 -33.51
CA GLU A 17 17.27 49.58 -34.11
C GLU A 17 16.46 49.29 -35.39
N PRO A 18 17.12 48.82 -36.46
CA PRO A 18 16.43 48.45 -37.69
C PRO A 18 15.49 47.25 -37.46
N PRO A 19 14.32 47.21 -38.11
CA PRO A 19 13.39 46.10 -37.96
C PRO A 19 14.03 44.79 -38.47
N PRO A 20 13.84 43.66 -37.75
CA PRO A 20 14.36 42.37 -38.17
C PRO A 20 13.68 41.85 -39.44
N ASP A 21 14.51 41.27 -40.30
CA ASP A 21 14.20 40.62 -41.57
C ASP A 21 13.08 39.56 -41.43
N PRO A 22 12.05 39.52 -42.31
CA PRO A 22 10.85 38.70 -42.11
C PRO A 22 10.94 37.29 -42.72
N GLU A 23 12.09 36.61 -42.64
CA GLU A 23 12.26 35.31 -43.33
C GLU A 23 12.67 34.09 -42.48
N HIS A 24 12.53 34.12 -41.16
CA HIS A 24 12.67 32.89 -40.33
C HIS A 24 11.70 32.83 -39.13
N GLN A 25 10.42 33.14 -39.33
CA GLN A 25 9.35 32.94 -38.34
C GLN A 25 8.53 31.69 -38.67
N ASP A 26 9.03 30.49 -38.38
CA ASP A 26 8.13 29.31 -38.42
C ASP A 26 8.58 28.10 -37.56
N GLN A 27 9.31 28.32 -36.45
CA GLN A 27 9.57 27.18 -35.53
C GLN A 27 9.85 27.53 -34.06
N GLN A 28 9.43 28.72 -33.59
CA GLN A 28 9.39 29.04 -32.16
C GLN A 28 8.04 29.65 -31.79
N ARG A 29 7.01 28.81 -31.72
CA ARG A 29 5.77 29.08 -30.99
C ARG A 29 5.25 27.77 -30.42
N GLU A 30 5.80 27.32 -29.30
CA GLU A 30 5.07 26.57 -28.26
C GLU A 30 5.83 26.72 -26.94
N ALA A 31 5.86 27.93 -26.40
CA ALA A 31 6.12 28.15 -24.99
C ALA A 31 5.29 29.34 -24.52
N SER A 32 4.47 29.09 -23.49
CA SER A 32 3.73 30.04 -22.64
C SER A 32 2.23 30.09 -22.89
N GLU A 33 1.52 29.07 -22.39
CA GLU A 33 0.30 29.33 -21.64
C GLU A 33 0.56 28.87 -20.21
N SER A 34 1.11 29.80 -19.43
CA SER A 34 1.15 29.73 -17.97
C SER A 34 -0.21 30.18 -17.48
N ASP A 35 -1.03 29.28 -16.93
CA ASP A 35 -1.84 29.65 -15.77
C ASP A 35 -2.27 28.42 -14.95
N ASN A 36 -1.68 28.30 -13.77
CA ASN A 36 -2.32 27.81 -12.55
C ASN A 36 -3.08 26.47 -12.61
N MET A 37 -2.45 25.40 -13.10
CA MET A 37 -2.77 24.07 -12.57
C MET A 37 -2.09 23.97 -11.22
N LEU A 38 -2.91 24.12 -10.18
CA LEU A 38 -2.67 23.65 -8.82
C LEU A 38 -1.73 22.45 -8.91
N VAL A 39 -0.52 22.59 -8.38
CA VAL A 39 0.25 21.42 -7.97
C VAL A 39 -0.55 20.87 -6.81
N VAL A 40 -1.59 20.10 -7.12
CA VAL A 40 -2.12 19.15 -6.15
C VAL A 40 -0.91 18.28 -5.89
N PRO A 41 -0.36 18.22 -4.65
CA PRO A 41 0.43 17.08 -4.33
C PRO A 41 -0.53 15.91 -4.52
N THR A 42 -0.41 15.22 -5.66
CA THR A 42 -1.06 13.94 -5.88
C THR A 42 -0.47 13.08 -4.78
N GLY A 43 -1.14 13.07 -3.63
CA GLY A 43 -0.93 12.08 -2.60
C GLY A 43 -0.96 10.75 -3.34
N MET A 44 0.12 10.00 -3.18
CA MET A 44 0.20 8.58 -3.41
C MET A 44 -1.19 7.95 -3.28
N THR A 45 -1.84 7.67 -4.40
CA THR A 45 -2.61 6.44 -4.48
C THR A 45 -1.57 5.33 -4.59
N ASP A 46 -0.86 5.07 -3.48
CA ASP A 46 0.07 3.95 -3.37
C ASP A 46 -0.80 2.70 -3.36
N ASP A 47 -1.16 2.22 -4.55
CA ASP A 47 -1.82 0.93 -4.71
C ASP A 47 -1.07 -0.10 -3.85
N LEU A 48 -1.80 -0.83 -3.00
CA LEU A 48 -1.20 -1.84 -2.12
C LEU A 48 -0.45 -2.86 -2.99
N PRO A 49 0.89 -2.97 -2.91
CA PRO A 49 1.61 -3.93 -3.74
C PRO A 49 1.17 -5.37 -3.43
N ALA A 50 1.07 -6.22 -4.45
CA ALA A 50 0.70 -7.62 -4.25
C ALA A 50 1.74 -8.42 -3.46
N GLN A 51 2.98 -7.93 -3.36
CA GLN A 51 4.06 -8.59 -2.66
C GLN A 51 4.88 -7.60 -1.83
N SER A 52 5.19 -8.02 -0.61
CA SER A 52 6.06 -7.30 0.33
C SER A 52 7.52 -7.33 -0.11
N LYS A 53 8.22 -6.22 0.11
CA LYS A 53 9.69 -6.12 0.00
C LYS A 53 10.36 -5.98 1.37
N HIS A 54 9.60 -6.14 2.45
CA HIS A 54 10.09 -6.01 3.80
C HIS A 54 11.25 -6.98 4.09
N SER A 55 12.20 -6.59 4.94
CA SER A 55 13.40 -7.39 5.22
C SER A 55 13.10 -8.65 6.05
N SER A 56 12.15 -8.56 6.99
CA SER A 56 11.65 -9.69 7.79
C SER A 56 10.76 -10.62 6.97
N ARG A 57 11.08 -11.91 6.97
CA ARG A 57 10.28 -12.96 6.31
C ARG A 57 8.85 -13.00 6.86
N ASP A 58 8.70 -12.90 8.18
CA ASP A 58 7.41 -13.03 8.86
C ASP A 58 6.47 -11.91 8.42
N VAL A 59 6.99 -10.68 8.39
CA VAL A 59 6.25 -9.51 7.89
C VAL A 59 5.89 -9.69 6.43
N ARG A 60 6.81 -10.17 5.58
CA ARG A 60 6.51 -10.43 4.16
C ARG A 60 5.36 -11.42 3.99
N LEU A 61 5.38 -12.50 4.76
CA LEU A 61 4.38 -13.56 4.62
C LEU A 61 3.00 -13.08 5.07
N VAL A 62 2.93 -12.42 6.23
CA VAL A 62 1.67 -11.86 6.73
C VAL A 62 1.16 -10.78 5.79
N TYR A 63 2.02 -9.86 5.35
CA TYR A 63 1.64 -8.84 4.38
C TYR A 63 1.04 -9.46 3.11
N ASN A 64 1.71 -10.46 2.52
CA ASN A 64 1.24 -11.10 1.29
C ASN A 64 -0.14 -11.74 1.48
N ALA A 65 -0.38 -12.39 2.63
CA ALA A 65 -1.68 -12.95 2.96
C ALA A 65 -2.77 -11.85 3.06
N LEU A 66 -2.49 -10.75 3.75
CA LEU A 66 -3.43 -9.63 3.85
C LEU A 66 -3.70 -8.96 2.49
N ALA A 67 -2.64 -8.75 1.70
CA ALA A 67 -2.75 -8.16 0.38
C ALA A 67 -3.56 -9.05 -0.57
N ALA A 68 -3.40 -10.38 -0.49
CA ALA A 68 -4.19 -11.32 -1.28
C ALA A 68 -5.69 -11.25 -0.93
N VAL A 69 -6.05 -11.11 0.35
CA VAL A 69 -7.45 -10.93 0.77
C VAL A 69 -8.05 -9.64 0.21
N VAL A 70 -7.31 -8.53 0.25
CA VAL A 70 -7.78 -7.22 -0.19
C VAL A 70 -7.85 -7.10 -1.72
N LEU A 71 -6.80 -7.54 -2.42
CA LEU A 71 -6.69 -7.41 -3.88
C LEU A 71 -7.46 -8.50 -4.63
N GLY A 72 -7.61 -9.67 -4.02
CA GLY A 72 -8.36 -10.82 -4.55
C GLY A 72 -9.86 -10.83 -4.21
N PRO A 73 -10.39 -9.73 -3.66
CA PRO A 73 -11.43 -9.69 -2.60
C PRO A 73 -11.92 -11.08 -2.16
N LEU A 74 -11.10 -11.77 -1.37
CA LEU A 74 -11.48 -13.07 -0.82
C LEU A 74 -12.65 -12.87 0.15
N PRO A 75 -13.80 -13.56 -0.06
CA PRO A 75 -14.97 -13.34 0.76
C PRO A 75 -14.72 -13.85 2.19
N VAL A 76 -14.60 -12.91 3.12
CA VAL A 76 -14.63 -13.18 4.56
C VAL A 76 -16.05 -12.96 5.08
N SER A 77 -16.52 -13.86 5.94
CA SER A 77 -17.89 -13.80 6.48
C SER A 77 -18.10 -12.50 7.27
N ASP A 78 -19.27 -11.90 7.12
CA ASP A 78 -19.67 -10.66 7.81
C ASP A 78 -18.81 -9.41 7.52
N TRP A 79 -17.85 -9.48 6.60
CA TRP A 79 -17.04 -8.32 6.21
C TRP A 79 -17.72 -7.47 5.14
N ASP A 80 -17.69 -6.15 5.34
CA ASP A 80 -18.11 -5.15 4.38
C ASP A 80 -16.92 -4.40 3.76
N GLY A 81 -17.20 -3.44 2.87
CA GLY A 81 -16.16 -2.65 2.20
C GLY A 81 -15.25 -1.86 3.15
N ASN A 82 -15.74 -1.46 4.32
CA ASN A 82 -14.92 -0.78 5.33
C ASN A 82 -13.94 -1.74 5.98
N ASP A 83 -14.33 -3.01 6.16
CA ASP A 83 -13.45 -4.04 6.71
C ASP A 83 -12.29 -4.35 5.76
N TYR A 84 -12.55 -4.48 4.46
CA TYR A 84 -11.48 -4.63 3.46
C TYR A 84 -10.60 -3.39 3.38
N TYR A 85 -11.17 -2.18 3.48
CA TYR A 85 -10.39 -0.94 3.54
C TYR A 85 -9.51 -0.87 4.80
N TYR A 86 -10.05 -1.28 5.95
CA TYR A 86 -9.29 -1.37 7.19
C TYR A 86 -8.14 -2.37 7.07
N MET A 87 -8.39 -3.50 6.41
CA MET A 87 -7.35 -4.50 6.16
C MET A 87 -6.27 -4.00 5.22
N GLU A 88 -6.63 -3.25 4.18
CA GLU A 88 -5.69 -2.57 3.29
C GLU A 88 -4.78 -1.60 4.07
N MET A 89 -5.37 -0.80 4.96
CA MET A 89 -4.60 0.09 5.83
C MET A 89 -3.66 -0.68 6.75
N LEU A 90 -4.12 -1.78 7.36
CA LEU A 90 -3.28 -2.60 8.23
C LEU A 90 -2.12 -3.25 7.48
N ALA A 91 -2.33 -3.72 6.25
CA ALA A 91 -1.27 -4.27 5.42
C ALA A 91 -0.22 -3.19 5.09
N ARG A 92 -0.63 -1.98 4.72
CA ARG A 92 0.29 -0.86 4.48
C ARG A 92 1.08 -0.49 5.74
N ASP A 93 0.40 -0.38 6.87
CA ASP A 93 1.04 -0.01 8.14
C ASP A 93 2.04 -1.08 8.61
N LEU A 94 1.74 -2.35 8.36
CA LEU A 94 2.64 -3.47 8.64
C LEU A 94 3.89 -3.42 7.74
N GLU A 95 3.72 -3.20 6.43
CA GLU A 95 4.84 -3.11 5.47
C GLU A 95 5.78 -1.95 5.80
N ASN A 96 5.22 -0.81 6.22
CA ASN A 96 5.97 0.38 6.57
C ASN A 96 6.54 0.33 7.99
N GLY A 97 6.27 -0.73 8.77
CA GLY A 97 6.70 -0.88 10.16
C GLY A 97 6.02 0.09 11.14
N VAL A 98 4.91 0.72 10.74
CA VAL A 98 4.07 1.58 11.59
C VAL A 98 3.33 0.73 12.62
N VAL A 99 2.83 -0.43 12.19
CA VAL A 99 2.24 -1.44 13.07
C VAL A 99 3.21 -2.62 13.18
N PRO A 100 3.69 -2.97 14.38
CA PRO A 100 4.54 -4.13 14.55
C PRO A 100 3.69 -5.41 14.39
N LEU A 101 4.31 -6.48 13.88
CA LEU A 101 3.63 -7.77 13.71
C LEU A 101 3.02 -8.29 15.03
N SER A 102 3.64 -8.01 16.17
CA SER A 102 3.12 -8.39 17.50
C SER A 102 1.73 -7.82 17.81
N ASP A 103 1.36 -6.69 17.21
CA ASP A 103 0.05 -6.07 17.39
C ASP A 103 -1.05 -6.75 16.56
N LEU A 104 -0.66 -7.56 15.57
CA LEU A 104 -1.56 -8.35 14.73
C LEU A 104 -1.67 -9.80 15.18
N THR A 105 -0.67 -10.32 15.89
CA THR A 105 -0.67 -11.69 16.39
C THR A 105 -1.40 -11.82 17.73
N TRP A 106 -2.07 -12.94 17.94
CA TRP A 106 -2.72 -13.22 19.23
C TRP A 106 -1.73 -13.38 20.37
N ASP A 107 -2.12 -12.84 21.54
CA ASP A 107 -1.39 -12.96 22.79
C ASP A 107 -2.40 -13.11 23.94
N PRO A 108 -2.31 -14.18 24.76
CA PRO A 108 -3.24 -14.44 25.85
C PRO A 108 -3.28 -13.29 26.87
N ALA A 109 -2.20 -12.52 27.03
CA ALA A 109 -2.17 -11.40 27.97
C ALA A 109 -3.05 -10.21 27.54
N THR A 110 -3.27 -10.05 26.23
CA THR A 110 -3.99 -8.90 25.65
C THR A 110 -5.31 -9.30 24.98
N GLY A 111 -5.53 -10.60 24.79
CA GLY A 111 -6.77 -11.16 24.29
C GLY A 111 -6.96 -11.02 22.79
N TRP A 112 -8.21 -11.22 22.36
CA TRP A 112 -8.63 -11.39 20.97
C TRP A 112 -9.57 -10.25 20.54
N ALA A 113 -9.06 -9.07 20.23
CA ALA A 113 -9.90 -7.96 19.79
C ALA A 113 -9.18 -7.03 18.80
N GLY A 114 -9.97 -6.28 18.03
CA GLY A 114 -9.48 -5.29 17.08
C GLY A 114 -8.59 -5.90 16.01
N LYS A 115 -7.42 -5.29 15.78
CA LYS A 115 -6.45 -5.65 14.72
C LYS A 115 -6.12 -7.15 14.67
N LYS A 116 -6.02 -7.80 15.83
CA LYS A 116 -5.67 -9.22 15.95
C LYS A 116 -6.74 -10.14 15.39
N ALA A 117 -8.00 -9.84 15.71
CA ALA A 117 -9.13 -10.61 15.22
C ALA A 117 -9.22 -10.50 13.68
N PHE A 118 -9.22 -9.27 13.18
CA PHE A 118 -9.26 -8.98 11.75
C PHE A 118 -8.09 -9.61 10.98
N ALA A 119 -6.85 -9.41 11.44
CA ALA A 119 -5.69 -9.96 10.75
C ALA A 119 -5.68 -11.48 10.74
N THR A 120 -6.10 -12.12 11.85
CA THR A 120 -6.12 -13.58 11.89
C THR A 120 -7.23 -14.15 11.03
N GLU A 121 -8.41 -13.54 11.02
CA GLU A 121 -9.52 -13.96 10.17
C GLU A 121 -9.17 -13.84 8.69
N ALA A 122 -8.52 -12.74 8.29
CA ALA A 122 -7.98 -12.57 6.94
C ALA A 122 -6.99 -13.69 6.57
N VAL A 123 -6.06 -14.00 7.48
CA VAL A 123 -5.03 -15.02 7.24
C VAL A 123 -5.66 -16.41 7.17
N CYS A 124 -6.66 -16.71 7.99
CA CYS A 124 -7.44 -17.95 7.88
C CYS A 124 -8.14 -18.05 6.51
N ALA A 125 -8.82 -16.98 6.07
CA ALA A 125 -9.48 -16.95 4.76
C ALA A 125 -8.49 -17.13 3.60
N TYR A 126 -7.33 -16.48 3.68
CA TYR A 126 -6.23 -16.65 2.73
C TYR A 126 -5.75 -18.11 2.66
N MET A 127 -5.47 -18.74 3.81
CA MET A 127 -4.98 -20.11 3.84
C MET A 127 -6.02 -21.09 3.27
N ALA A 128 -7.30 -20.89 3.57
CA ALA A 128 -8.38 -21.69 3.00
C ALA A 128 -8.46 -21.58 1.46
N ASP A 129 -8.40 -20.35 0.93
CA ASP A 129 -8.43 -20.11 -0.53
C ASP A 129 -7.18 -20.68 -1.22
N GLU A 130 -5.99 -20.38 -0.68
CA GLU A 130 -4.74 -20.83 -1.27
C GLU A 130 -4.64 -22.35 -1.29
N TRP A 131 -5.06 -23.03 -0.20
CA TRP A 131 -5.12 -24.48 -0.13
C TRP A 131 -6.07 -25.06 -1.19
N SER A 132 -7.27 -24.48 -1.30
CA SER A 132 -8.26 -24.90 -2.30
C SER A 132 -7.73 -24.77 -3.74
N ARG A 133 -7.01 -23.67 -4.02
CA ARG A 133 -6.39 -23.43 -5.33
C ARG A 133 -5.30 -24.46 -5.68
N VAL A 134 -4.42 -24.81 -4.74
CA VAL A 134 -3.36 -25.80 -5.02
C VAL A 134 -3.88 -27.24 -5.04
N GLN A 135 -4.96 -27.54 -4.32
CA GLN A 135 -5.61 -28.85 -4.37
C GLN A 135 -6.31 -29.13 -5.70
N ALA A 136 -6.84 -28.08 -6.36
CA ALA A 136 -7.36 -28.20 -7.72
C ALA A 136 -6.26 -28.54 -8.76
N GLY A 137 -4.99 -28.28 -8.43
CA GLY A 137 -3.83 -28.62 -9.24
C GLY A 137 -3.22 -30.00 -8.92
N ASN A 138 -2.41 -30.50 -9.83
CA ASN A 138 -1.63 -31.75 -9.66
C ASN A 138 -0.12 -31.47 -9.48
N ASP A 139 0.21 -30.31 -8.90
CA ASP A 139 1.59 -29.89 -8.64
C ASP A 139 1.91 -30.11 -7.16
N GLU A 140 2.62 -31.20 -6.87
CA GLU A 140 3.00 -31.58 -5.51
C GLU A 140 4.05 -30.64 -4.90
N ASP A 141 4.91 -30.03 -5.73
CA ASP A 141 5.90 -29.06 -5.25
C ASP A 141 5.19 -27.77 -4.80
N ALA A 142 4.18 -27.33 -5.55
CA ALA A 142 3.33 -26.20 -5.16
C ALA A 142 2.56 -26.47 -3.86
N LYS A 143 1.97 -27.67 -3.70
CA LYS A 143 1.29 -28.06 -2.45
C LYS A 143 2.24 -28.07 -1.26
N ALA A 144 3.45 -28.59 -1.44
CA ALA A 144 4.46 -28.61 -0.37
C ALA A 144 4.91 -27.20 0.02
N ALA A 145 5.06 -26.29 -0.94
CA ALA A 145 5.39 -24.89 -0.68
C ALA A 145 4.28 -24.20 0.13
N VAL A 146 3.03 -24.32 -0.29
CA VAL A 146 1.87 -23.74 0.41
C VAL A 146 1.72 -24.32 1.82
N ALA A 147 1.83 -25.64 1.99
CA ALA A 147 1.78 -26.26 3.31
C ALA A 147 2.88 -25.74 4.25
N SER A 148 4.07 -25.48 3.73
CA SER A 148 5.17 -24.89 4.52
C SER A 148 4.86 -23.46 4.95
N ASP A 149 4.31 -22.63 4.06
CA ASP A 149 3.97 -21.24 4.36
C ASP A 149 2.77 -21.16 5.33
N HIS A 150 1.76 -22.03 5.18
CA HIS A 150 0.65 -22.16 6.12
C HIS A 150 1.12 -22.59 7.51
N ALA A 151 1.99 -23.59 7.61
CA ALA A 151 2.57 -23.98 8.89
C ALA A 151 3.29 -22.80 9.59
N PHE A 152 3.94 -21.93 8.81
CA PHE A 152 4.57 -20.73 9.31
C PHE A 152 3.57 -19.67 9.78
N LEU A 153 2.51 -19.42 9.00
CA LEU A 153 1.41 -18.52 9.39
C LEU A 153 0.71 -18.98 10.68
N ARG A 154 0.42 -20.29 10.80
CA ARG A 154 -0.16 -20.88 12.01
C ARG A 154 0.73 -20.68 13.23
N THR A 155 2.06 -20.73 13.04
CA THR A 155 3.03 -20.44 14.10
C THR A 155 3.01 -18.97 14.49
N ILE A 156 3.01 -18.04 13.53
CA ILE A 156 2.98 -16.58 13.76
C ILE A 156 1.71 -16.19 14.54
N PHE A 157 0.55 -16.67 14.10
CA PHE A 157 -0.75 -16.35 14.71
C PHE A 157 -1.11 -17.24 15.90
N ARG A 158 -0.22 -18.18 16.27
CA ARG A 158 -0.43 -19.14 17.37
C ARG A 158 -1.76 -19.90 17.24
N LEU A 159 -2.08 -20.35 16.04
CA LEU A 159 -3.28 -21.14 15.74
C LEU A 159 -3.21 -22.58 16.26
N HIS A 160 -2.20 -22.90 17.05
CA HIS A 160 -2.07 -24.19 17.74
C HIS A 160 -2.36 -24.08 19.24
N ASP A 161 -2.48 -22.85 19.75
CA ASP A 161 -2.77 -22.61 21.14
C ASP A 161 -4.26 -22.78 21.39
N LYS A 162 -4.66 -23.66 22.30
CA LYS A 162 -6.07 -23.99 22.57
C LYS A 162 -6.87 -22.81 23.15
N GLU A 163 -6.19 -21.80 23.68
CA GLU A 163 -6.84 -20.57 24.14
C GLU A 163 -7.10 -19.58 23.00
N ASN A 164 -6.54 -19.82 21.82
CA ASN A 164 -6.83 -19.05 20.63
C ASN A 164 -8.22 -19.44 20.08
N PRO A 165 -9.15 -18.49 19.87
CA PRO A 165 -10.45 -18.79 19.27
C PRO A 165 -10.40 -19.45 17.88
N PHE A 166 -9.27 -19.35 17.17
CA PHE A 166 -9.04 -19.96 15.86
C PHE A 166 -8.10 -21.18 15.95
N ALA A 167 -7.89 -21.75 17.14
CA ALA A 167 -7.04 -22.93 17.33
C ALA A 167 -7.47 -24.14 16.47
N ASP A 168 -8.78 -24.28 16.28
CA ASP A 168 -9.40 -25.37 15.55
C ASP A 168 -9.65 -25.02 14.07
N PHE A 169 -9.08 -23.91 13.57
CA PHE A 169 -9.22 -23.54 12.17
C PHE A 169 -8.66 -24.65 11.26
N ASP A 170 -9.54 -25.25 10.45
CA ASP A 170 -9.19 -26.28 9.49
C ASP A 170 -9.28 -25.69 8.07
N GLU A 171 -8.14 -25.66 7.38
CA GLU A 171 -8.01 -25.14 6.01
C GLU A 171 -8.87 -25.91 5.00
N ALA A 172 -9.34 -27.11 5.37
CA ALA A 172 -10.18 -27.97 4.54
C ALA A 172 -11.70 -27.76 4.73
N GLN A 173 -12.16 -26.92 5.66
CA GLN A 173 -13.59 -26.81 6.02
C GLN A 173 -14.35 -25.62 5.41
N THR A 174 -13.75 -24.85 4.50
CA THR A 174 -14.49 -23.90 3.66
C THR A 174 -15.20 -24.64 2.51
N GLU A 175 -16.21 -25.44 2.84
CA GLU A 175 -17.25 -25.81 1.86
C GLU A 175 -18.17 -24.59 1.66
N VAL A 176 -18.29 -24.15 0.41
CA VAL A 176 -19.18 -23.07 -0.04
C VAL A 176 -20.63 -23.57 -0.18
#